data_AF-A0A358Q4V6-F1
#
_entry.id   AF-A0A358Q4V6-F1
#
_cell.length_a   1.000
_cell.length_b   1.000
_cell.length_c   1.000
_cell.angle_alpha   90.00
_cell.angle_beta   90.00
_cell.angle_gamma   90.00
#
_symmetry.space_group_name_H-M   'P 1'
#
loop_
_entity.id
_entity.type
_entity.pdbx_description
1 polymer ?
#
loop_
_entity_poly.entity_id
_entity_poly.type
_entity_poly.pdbx_seq_one_letter_code
_entity_poly.pdbx_strand_id
1 'polypeptide(L)'
;MAILDDVKILVGLDLFDISRDDILNIYIRRGVTLITKYLRRTATEDVTVLYPDALIEYVVQVYRKKGNEGLKSFGQGSRLGSYGEELSDSVKSLLPKPSIRMR
;
A
#
# COMPACT_ATOMS: atom_id res chain seq x y z
N MET A 1 6.22 -7.01 -15.68
CA MET A 1 5.83 -5.60 -15.88
C MET A 1 6.24 -4.84 -14.64
N ALA A 2 6.57 -3.55 -14.75
CA ALA A 2 7.01 -2.79 -13.57
C ALA A 2 5.79 -2.47 -12.70
N ILE A 3 5.94 -2.51 -11.38
CA ILE A 3 4.86 -2.19 -10.41
C ILE A 3 4.20 -0.85 -10.72
N LEU A 4 4.98 0.11 -11.20
CA LEU A 4 4.49 1.42 -11.64
C LEU A 4 3.47 1.30 -12.79
N ASP A 5 3.75 0.47 -13.79
CA ASP A 5 2.88 0.28 -14.96
C ASP A 5 1.54 -0.35 -14.54
N ASP A 6 1.60 -1.38 -13.69
CA ASP A 6 0.41 -2.07 -13.18
C ASP A 6 -0.48 -1.12 -12.36
N VAL A 7 0.14 -0.26 -11.55
CA VAL A 7 -0.58 0.78 -10.80
C VAL A 7 -1.22 1.80 -11.75
N LYS A 8 -0.51 2.25 -12.79
CA LYS A 8 -1.09 3.17 -13.79
C LYS A 8 -2.32 2.58 -14.45
N ILE A 9 -2.25 1.30 -14.85
CA ILE A 9 -3.39 0.57 -15.44
C ILE A 9 -4.58 0.54 -14.47
N LEU A 10 -4.37 0.17 -13.21
CA LEU A 10 -5.45 0.03 -12.21
C LEU A 10 -6.08 1.36 -11.77
N VAL A 11 -5.35 2.45 -11.91
CA VAL A 11 -5.81 3.81 -11.59
C VAL A 11 -6.43 4.51 -12.81
N GLY A 12 -6.26 3.94 -14.02
CA GLY A 12 -6.76 4.51 -15.27
C GLY A 12 -5.91 5.66 -15.79
N LEU A 13 -4.61 5.65 -15.51
CA LEU A 13 -3.63 6.57 -16.09
C LEU A 13 -3.07 6.00 -17.40
N ASP A 14 -2.72 6.90 -18.32
CA ASP A 14 -1.97 6.52 -19.52
C ASP A 14 -0.56 6.03 -19.12
N LEU A 15 -0.08 4.96 -19.74
CA LEU A 15 1.26 4.41 -19.51
C LEU A 15 2.35 5.41 -19.88
N PHE A 16 2.09 6.24 -20.90
CA PHE A 16 3.03 7.27 -21.37
C PHE A 16 2.95 8.58 -20.57
N ASP A 17 1.94 8.74 -19.71
CA ASP A 17 1.85 9.90 -18.82
C ASP A 17 2.83 9.73 -17.65
N ILE A 18 3.81 10.63 -17.58
CA ILE A 18 4.85 10.68 -16.54
C ILE A 18 4.55 11.71 -15.45
N SER A 19 3.45 12.47 -15.56
CA SER A 19 3.14 13.59 -14.68
C SER A 19 2.92 13.19 -13.22
N ARG A 20 2.61 11.91 -12.97
CA ARG A 20 2.32 11.37 -11.63
C ARG A 20 3.32 10.32 -11.17
N ASP A 21 4.36 10.06 -11.96
CA ASP A 21 5.31 8.97 -11.71
C ASP A 21 6.08 9.19 -10.41
N ASP A 22 6.51 10.42 -10.15
CA ASP A 22 7.20 10.78 -8.90
C ASP A 22 6.34 10.50 -7.66
N ILE A 23 5.05 10.83 -7.73
CA ILE A 23 4.10 10.59 -6.64
C ILE A 23 3.87 9.08 -6.45
N LEU A 24 3.70 8.34 -7.54
CA LEU A 24 3.51 6.89 -7.49
C LEU A 24 4.76 6.21 -6.91
N ASN A 25 5.95 6.63 -7.32
CA ASN A 25 7.23 6.16 -6.79
C ASN A 25 7.37 6.44 -5.28
N ILE A 26 6.92 7.59 -4.80
CA ILE A 26 6.88 7.88 -3.35
C ILE A 26 5.94 6.91 -2.61
N TYR A 27 4.77 6.61 -3.18
CA TYR A 27 3.84 5.65 -2.57
C TYR A 27 4.38 4.23 -2.59
N ILE A 28 5.02 3.81 -3.68
CA ILE A 28 5.72 2.52 -3.78
C ILE A 28 6.78 2.42 -2.66
N ARG A 29 7.64 3.43 -2.52
CA ARG A 29 8.67 3.47 -1.45
C ARG A 29 8.06 3.36 -0.05
N ARG A 30 6.96 4.08 0.22
CA ARG A 30 6.25 3.99 1.49
C ARG A 30 5.65 2.60 1.74
N GLY A 31 5.06 2.01 0.71
CA GLY A 31 4.49 0.66 0.79
C GLY A 31 5.56 -0.38 1.11
N VAL A 32 6.73 -0.31 0.47
CA VAL A 32 7.89 -1.16 0.79
C VAL A 32 8.25 -1.04 2.27
N THR A 33 8.40 0.19 2.79
CA THR A 33 8.72 0.39 4.21
C THR A 33 7.68 -0.23 5.15
N LEU A 34 6.39 -0.04 4.86
CA LEU A 34 5.29 -0.56 5.70
C LEU A 34 5.19 -2.09 5.65
N ILE A 35 5.31 -2.68 4.47
CA ILE A 35 5.26 -4.14 4.30
C ILE A 35 6.47 -4.79 4.97
N THR A 36 7.68 -4.24 4.80
CA THR A 36 8.88 -4.72 5.52
C THR A 36 8.68 -4.67 7.03
N LYS A 37 8.14 -3.57 7.55
CA LYS A 37 7.84 -3.41 8.98
C LYS A 37 6.80 -4.44 9.45
N TYR A 38 5.76 -4.68 8.66
CA TYR A 38 4.71 -5.66 8.98
C TYR A 38 5.25 -7.09 9.03
N LEU A 39 6.06 -7.47 8.05
CA LEU A 39 6.66 -8.81 7.97
C LEU A 39 7.75 -9.04 9.01
N ARG A 40 8.21 -7.99 9.71
CA ARG A 40 9.35 -8.02 10.65
C ARG A 40 10.60 -8.62 10.01
N ARG A 41 10.74 -8.48 8.69
CA ARG A 41 11.89 -8.97 7.92
C ARG A 41 13.00 -7.92 7.94
N THR A 42 14.25 -8.39 7.93
CA THR A 42 15.41 -7.53 7.66
C THR A 42 15.34 -7.03 6.23
N ALA A 43 15.83 -5.81 5.99
CA ALA A 43 15.79 -5.08 4.71
C ALA A 43 16.53 -5.76 3.54
N THR A 44 16.97 -7.00 3.71
CA THR A 44 17.69 -7.82 2.73
C THR A 44 16.78 -8.48 1.71
N GLU A 45 15.48 -8.58 1.98
CA GLU A 45 14.52 -9.18 1.07
C GLU A 45 13.75 -8.11 0.30
N ASP A 46 13.81 -8.20 -1.03
CA ASP A 46 13.16 -7.23 -1.91
C ASP A 46 11.64 -7.46 -1.94
N VAL A 47 10.92 -6.67 -1.15
CA VAL A 47 9.44 -6.67 -1.10
C VAL A 47 8.82 -6.43 -2.46
N THR A 48 9.47 -5.64 -3.33
CA THR A 48 8.94 -5.35 -4.67
C THR A 48 8.88 -6.60 -5.54
N VAL A 49 9.78 -7.57 -5.30
CA VAL A 49 9.82 -8.84 -6.02
C VAL A 49 8.96 -9.90 -5.34
N LEU A 50 8.98 -9.94 -4.00
CA LEU A 50 8.30 -11.00 -3.25
C LEU A 50 6.79 -10.78 -3.10
N TYR A 51 6.35 -9.53 -2.99
CA TYR A 51 4.96 -9.17 -2.74
C TYR A 51 4.49 -8.02 -3.65
N PRO A 52 4.62 -8.16 -4.98
CA PRO A 52 4.22 -7.11 -5.92
C PRO A 52 2.74 -6.76 -5.79
N ASP A 53 1.86 -7.76 -5.67
CA ASP A 53 0.40 -7.55 -5.57
C ASP A 53 0.00 -6.78 -4.31
N ALA A 54 0.63 -7.09 -3.16
CA ALA A 54 0.38 -6.37 -1.91
C ALA A 54 0.82 -4.91 -2.02
N LEU A 55 1.93 -4.66 -2.73
CA LEU A 55 2.43 -3.31 -2.96
C LEU A 55 1.56 -2.52 -3.92
N ILE A 56 1.11 -3.16 -5.02
CA ILE A 56 0.17 -2.57 -5.98
C ILE A 56 -1.13 -2.18 -5.28
N GLU A 57 -1.73 -3.09 -4.51
CA GLU A 57 -2.98 -2.83 -3.78
C GLU A 57 -2.82 -1.66 -2.80
N TYR A 58 -1.70 -1.60 -2.07
CA TYR A 58 -1.40 -0.48 -1.19
C TYR A 58 -1.36 0.85 -1.96
N VAL A 59 -0.62 0.91 -3.07
CA VAL A 59 -0.44 2.15 -3.83
C VAL A 59 -1.75 2.60 -4.46
N VAL A 60 -2.55 1.68 -5.03
CA VAL A 60 -3.87 1.98 -5.59
C VAL A 60 -4.80 2.56 -4.52
N GLN A 61 -4.82 1.96 -3.32
CA GLN A 61 -5.64 2.48 -2.22
C GLN A 61 -5.20 3.87 -1.78
N VAL A 62 -3.91 4.10 -1.57
CA VAL A 62 -3.39 5.41 -1.14
C VAL A 62 -3.65 6.47 -2.21
N TYR A 63 -3.46 6.13 -3.47
CA TYR A 63 -3.71 7.03 -4.58
C TYR A 63 -5.18 7.41 -4.69
N ARG A 64 -6.11 6.45 -4.63
CA ARG A 64 -7.56 6.72 -4.67
C ARG A 64 -8.04 7.52 -3.46
N LYS A 65 -7.33 7.42 -2.31
CA LYS A 65 -7.60 8.24 -1.13
C LYS A 65 -7.09 9.67 -1.25
N LYS A 66 -6.09 9.94 -2.11
CA LYS A 66 -5.55 11.27 -2.39
C LYS A 66 -6.63 12.12 -3.10
N GLY A 67 -7.44 12.83 -2.32
CA GLY A 67 -8.60 13.58 -2.78
C GLY A 67 -9.83 13.41 -1.88
N ASN A 68 -9.88 12.33 -1.09
CA ASN A 68 -10.96 12.03 -0.14
C ASN A 68 -10.56 12.29 1.33
N GLU A 69 -9.46 13.00 1.56
CA GLU A 69 -8.92 13.32 2.90
C GLU A 69 -9.86 14.19 3.76
N GLY A 70 -10.90 14.78 3.15
CA GLY A 70 -11.96 15.54 3.82
C GLY A 70 -13.09 14.70 4.45
N LEU A 71 -13.18 13.40 4.17
CA LEU A 71 -14.16 12.48 4.78
C LEU A 71 -13.58 11.75 6.01
N LYS A 72 -12.72 12.43 6.77
CA LYS A 72 -11.97 11.88 7.91
C LYS A 72 -12.80 11.56 9.16
N SER A 73 -14.11 11.76 9.17
CA SER A 73 -14.94 11.37 10.30
C SER A 73 -16.39 11.10 9.89
N PHE A 74 -16.67 9.87 9.44
CA PHE A 74 -17.99 9.28 9.64
C PHE A 74 -17.87 8.29 10.80
N GLY A 75 -18.17 8.78 12.01
CA GLY A 75 -18.42 7.91 13.15
C GLY A 75 -19.81 7.31 12.99
N GLN A 76 -19.88 6.08 12.47
CA GLN A 76 -21.09 5.27 12.56
C GLN A 76 -20.81 4.08 13.47
N GLY A 77 -21.33 4.15 14.71
CA GLY A 77 -21.52 3.02 15.63
C GLY A 77 -20.28 2.19 15.98
N SER A 78 -19.64 2.52 17.10
CA SER A 78 -18.71 1.65 17.87
C SER A 78 -17.43 1.15 17.20
N ARG A 79 -17.12 1.55 15.96
CA ARG A 79 -15.81 1.28 15.34
C ARG A 79 -15.06 2.59 15.11
N LEU A 80 -14.26 3.00 16.09
CA LEU A 80 -13.20 3.98 15.86
C LEU A 80 -12.12 3.35 14.96
N GLY A 81 -12.26 3.50 13.65
CA GLY A 81 -11.14 3.31 12.74
C GLY A 81 -10.32 4.60 12.74
N SER A 82 -9.27 4.69 13.56
CA SER A 82 -8.20 5.65 13.27
C SER A 82 -7.66 5.29 11.89
N TYR A 83 -7.65 6.25 10.96
CA TYR A 83 -6.89 6.14 9.71
C TYR A 83 -5.39 6.17 10.05
N GLY A 84 -4.93 5.14 10.75
CA GLY A 84 -3.54 4.98 11.12
C GLY A 84 -2.71 4.73 9.88
N GLU A 85 -1.42 5.02 10.02
CA GLU A 85 -0.31 4.70 9.12
C GLU A 85 -0.12 3.18 8.88
N GLU A 86 -1.19 2.40 9.04
CA GLU A 86 -1.20 0.95 9.03
C GLU A 86 -1.69 0.42 7.68
N LEU A 87 -1.15 -0.74 7.28
CA LEU A 87 -1.63 -1.47 6.11
C LEU A 87 -3.10 -1.83 6.30
N SER A 88 -3.91 -1.67 5.24
CA SER A 88 -5.30 -2.10 5.24
C SER A 88 -5.41 -3.63 5.29
N ASP A 89 -6.57 -4.12 5.71
CA ASP A 89 -6.80 -5.57 5.81
C ASP A 89 -6.69 -6.28 4.45
N SER A 90 -7.04 -5.60 3.36
CA SER A 90 -6.85 -6.11 1.99
C SER A 90 -5.37 -6.26 1.61
N VAL A 91 -4.50 -5.35 2.08
CA VAL A 91 -3.05 -5.50 1.84
C VAL A 91 -2.49 -6.60 2.74
N LYS A 92 -2.95 -6.69 3.99
CA LYS A 92 -2.52 -7.73 4.94
C LYS A 92 -2.92 -9.14 4.49
N SER A 93 -4.06 -9.31 3.80
CA SER A 93 -4.51 -10.63 3.31
C SER A 93 -3.64 -11.17 2.18
N LEU A 94 -2.95 -10.30 1.44
CA LEU A 94 -1.98 -10.64 0.40
C LEU A 94 -0.59 -10.93 0.96
N LEU A 95 -0.37 -10.68 2.25
CA LEU A 95 0.89 -10.93 2.93
C LEU A 95 0.79 -12.23 3.75
N PRO A 96 1.89 -12.98 3.91
CA PRO A 96 1.91 -14.11 4.82
C PRO A 96 1.57 -13.60 6.23
N LYS A 97 0.76 -14.39 6.95
CA LYS A 97 0.38 -14.06 8.33
C LYS A 97 1.66 -13.80 9.14
N PRO A 98 1.71 -12.70 9.91
CA PRO A 98 2.89 -12.35 10.66
C PRO A 98 3.19 -13.49 11.61
N SER A 99 4.39 -14.07 11.50
CA SER A 99 4.83 -15.11 12.43
C SER A 99 4.94 -14.48 13.81
N ILE A 100 3.93 -14.68 14.65
CA ILE A 100 4.05 -14.38 16.07
C ILE A 100 5.04 -15.42 16.59
N ARG A 101 6.28 -14.99 16.84
CA ARG A 101 7.17 -15.71 17.74
C ARG A 101 6.47 -15.72 19.10
N MET A 102 5.76 -16.80 19.41
CA MET A 102 5.44 -17.12 20.80
C MET A 102 6.79 -17.35 21.49
N ARG A 103 7.12 -16.47 22.42
CA ARG A 103 8.18 -16.69 23.41
C ARG A 103 7.60 -17.47 24.58
#